data_AF-A0A8J9V3D8-F1
#
_entry.id   AF-A0A8J9V3D8-F1
#
_cell.length_a   1.000
_cell.length_b   1.000
_cell.length_c   1.000
_cell.angle_alpha   90.00
_cell.angle_beta   90.00
_cell.angle_gamma   90.00
#
_symmetry.space_group_name_H-M   'P 1'
#
loop_
_entity.id
_entity.type
_entity.pdbx_description
1 polymer ?
#
loop_
_entity_poly.entity_id
_entity_poly.type
_entity_poly.pdbx_seq_one_letter_code
_entity_poly.pdbx_strand_id
1 'polypeptide(L)'
;MHYRYTSTLNIAPQKIINELSWGVKMKLLNYPPNRRVGISMLKSQTEPETRSSPNEDNNMKMKLFRLMYETVRDSDRKVKRAELIKSYYTNYSSFEIGYILGDITDKFNIITDISLTVKRLYKTWKPVEHINAYEQIANKAIEITHLIDMINVINKRRL
;
A
#
# COMPACT_ATOMS: atom_id res chain seq x y z
N MET A 1 -16.14 10.80 -28.78
CA MET A 1 -14.98 9.87 -28.70
C MET A 1 -15.05 9.13 -27.37
N HIS A 2 -15.21 7.82 -27.38
CA HIS A 2 -15.31 6.96 -26.19
C HIS A 2 -14.11 6.02 -26.16
N TYR A 3 -13.26 6.13 -25.13
CA TYR A 3 -12.20 5.15 -24.90
C TYR A 3 -12.78 3.95 -24.14
N ARG A 4 -12.83 2.80 -24.79
CA ARG A 4 -13.11 1.50 -24.17
C ARG A 4 -11.82 1.02 -23.49
N TYR A 5 -11.80 0.95 -22.16
CA TYR A 5 -10.79 0.21 -21.42
C TYR A 5 -11.06 -1.29 -21.58
N THR A 6 -10.21 -1.98 -22.34
CA THR A 6 -10.17 -3.45 -22.37
C THR A 6 -9.46 -3.93 -21.11
N SER A 7 -10.23 -4.42 -20.15
CA SER A 7 -9.74 -5.12 -18.97
C SER A 7 -9.12 -6.47 -19.36
N THR A 8 -7.80 -6.54 -19.49
CA THR A 8 -7.06 -7.81 -19.50
C THR A 8 -7.04 -8.37 -18.08
N LEU A 9 -8.14 -9.01 -17.71
CA LEU A 9 -8.31 -9.75 -16.45
C LEU A 9 -7.40 -10.99 -16.43
N ASN A 10 -6.42 -10.98 -15.53
CA ASN A 10 -6.06 -12.09 -14.64
C ASN A 10 -6.33 -13.52 -15.17
N ILE A 11 -5.60 -13.95 -16.19
CA ILE A 11 -5.74 -15.29 -16.78
C ILE A 11 -5.00 -16.37 -15.94
N ALA A 12 -3.95 -15.98 -15.21
CA ALA A 12 -3.13 -16.90 -14.42
C ALA A 12 -3.87 -17.62 -13.25
N PRO A 13 -4.67 -16.94 -12.40
CA PRO A 13 -5.32 -17.62 -11.27
C PRO A 13 -6.45 -18.57 -11.68
N GLN A 14 -7.10 -18.33 -12.83
CA GLN A 14 -8.22 -19.16 -13.31
C GLN A 14 -7.74 -20.54 -13.80
N LYS A 15 -6.53 -20.60 -14.37
CA LYS A 15 -5.96 -21.86 -14.88
C LYS A 15 -5.71 -22.87 -13.76
N ILE A 16 -5.16 -22.41 -12.64
CA ILE A 16 -4.86 -23.23 -11.45
C ILE A 16 -6.16 -23.72 -10.77
N ILE A 17 -7.19 -22.88 -10.74
CA ILE A 17 -8.49 -23.24 -10.18
C ILE A 17 -9.16 -24.32 -11.03
N ASN A 18 -9.00 -24.30 -12.35
CA ASN A 18 -9.61 -25.29 -13.25
C ASN A 18 -8.92 -26.66 -13.20
N GLU A 19 -7.66 -26.72 -12.77
CA GLU A 19 -6.90 -27.97 -12.62
C GLU A 19 -7.25 -28.75 -11.32
N LEU A 20 -7.97 -28.14 -10.38
CA LEU A 20 -8.38 -28.79 -9.13
C LEU A 20 -9.76 -29.45 -9.25
N SER A 21 -9.86 -30.71 -8.81
CA SER A 21 -11.13 -31.43 -8.78
C SER A 21 -12.13 -30.78 -7.82
N TRP A 22 -13.43 -30.85 -8.15
CA TRP A 22 -14.52 -30.23 -7.40
C TRP A 22 -14.52 -30.66 -5.91
N GLY A 23 -14.24 -31.94 -5.62
CA GLY A 23 -14.16 -32.44 -4.25
C GLY A 23 -13.11 -31.74 -3.38
N VAL A 24 -11.99 -31.32 -3.96
CA VAL A 24 -10.93 -30.58 -3.25
C VAL A 24 -11.35 -29.13 -3.01
N LYS A 25 -12.05 -28.52 -3.99
CA LYS A 25 -12.63 -27.16 -3.85
C LYS A 25 -13.62 -27.07 -2.68
N MET A 26 -14.50 -28.06 -2.51
CA MET A 26 -15.46 -28.09 -1.39
C MET A 26 -14.80 -28.28 -0.04
N LYS A 27 -13.76 -29.14 0.04
CA LYS A 27 -12.99 -29.30 1.28
C LYS A 27 -12.25 -28.02 1.68
N LEU A 28 -11.82 -27.22 0.70
CA LEU A 28 -11.17 -25.91 0.92
C LEU A 28 -12.12 -24.83 1.44
N LEU A 29 -13.38 -24.82 0.99
CA LEU A 29 -14.41 -23.87 1.43
C LEU A 29 -14.92 -24.13 2.86
N ASN A 30 -14.88 -25.38 3.32
CA ASN A 30 -15.41 -25.79 4.63
C ASN A 30 -14.38 -25.81 5.78
N TYR A 31 -13.14 -25.33 5.58
CA TYR A 31 -12.13 -25.31 6.64
C TYR A 31 -12.25 -24.06 7.54
N PRO A 32 -12.28 -24.20 8.88
CA PRO A 32 -12.46 -23.07 9.78
C PRO A 32 -11.27 -22.08 9.72
N PRO A 33 -11.51 -20.76 9.88
CA PRO A 33 -10.56 -19.69 9.55
C PRO A 33 -9.40 -19.49 10.55
N ASN A 34 -9.26 -20.36 11.58
CA ASN A 34 -8.47 -20.03 12.77
C ASN A 34 -7.00 -20.51 12.78
N ARG A 35 -6.41 -20.91 11.65
CA ARG A 35 -4.95 -21.14 11.59
C ARG A 35 -4.27 -20.05 10.76
N ARG A 36 -3.95 -18.92 11.41
CA ARG A 36 -2.86 -18.03 10.97
C ARG A 36 -1.59 -18.86 10.90
N VAL A 37 -1.17 -19.23 9.69
CA VAL A 37 0.14 -19.88 9.50
C VAL A 37 1.17 -18.77 9.49
N GLY A 38 1.87 -18.58 10.62
CA GLY A 38 2.91 -17.58 10.75
C GLY A 38 4.05 -17.84 9.78
N ILE A 39 4.55 -16.76 9.16
CA ILE A 39 5.72 -16.71 8.27
C ILE A 39 7.02 -17.22 8.95
N SER A 40 7.00 -17.44 10.28
CA SER A 40 8.15 -17.93 11.05
C SER A 40 8.59 -19.37 10.73
N MET A 41 7.78 -20.16 10.02
CA MET A 41 8.11 -21.56 9.73
C MET A 41 8.86 -21.77 8.41
N LEU A 42 9.07 -20.71 7.62
CA LEU A 42 9.76 -20.77 6.32
C LEU A 42 11.28 -20.57 6.39
N LYS A 43 11.85 -20.33 7.58
CA LYS A 43 13.28 -19.98 7.73
C LYS A 43 14.18 -21.11 8.25
N SER A 44 13.64 -22.31 8.47
CA SER A 44 14.41 -23.45 8.96
C SER A 44 14.28 -24.65 8.02
N GLN A 45 14.93 -24.60 6.87
CA GLN A 45 15.36 -25.78 6.09
C GLN A 45 16.09 -25.29 4.84
N THR A 46 17.42 -25.19 4.95
CA THR A 46 18.30 -25.09 3.79
C THR A 46 19.26 -26.27 3.87
N GLU A 47 19.32 -27.04 2.78
CA GLU A 47 20.16 -28.21 2.44
C GLU A 47 19.64 -29.63 2.77
N PRO A 48 19.98 -30.67 1.96
CA PRO A 48 20.19 -30.73 0.50
C PRO A 48 19.23 -31.71 -0.21
N GLU A 49 19.29 -31.72 -1.54
CA GLU A 49 18.42 -32.42 -2.49
C GLU A 49 18.14 -33.89 -2.14
N THR A 50 16.89 -34.19 -1.77
CA THR A 50 16.39 -35.57 -1.75
C THR A 50 15.00 -35.61 -2.37
N ARG A 51 14.89 -36.25 -3.54
CA ARG A 51 13.69 -36.76 -4.22
C ARG A 51 12.36 -36.21 -3.69
N SER A 52 11.84 -35.18 -4.35
CA SER A 52 10.51 -34.61 -4.08
C SER A 52 9.44 -35.71 -4.13
N SER A 53 8.99 -36.13 -2.95
CA SER A 53 7.79 -36.93 -2.80
C SER A 53 6.63 -36.15 -3.46
N PRO A 54 5.75 -36.78 -4.27
CA PRO A 54 4.61 -36.10 -4.88
C PRO A 54 3.71 -35.37 -3.87
N ASN A 55 3.80 -35.78 -2.60
CA ASN A 55 3.04 -35.22 -1.49
C ASN A 55 3.59 -33.87 -0.98
N GLU A 56 4.90 -33.62 -1.08
CA GLU A 56 5.52 -32.34 -0.70
C GLU A 56 5.24 -31.24 -1.73
N ASP A 57 5.30 -31.58 -3.01
CA ASP A 57 4.90 -30.67 -4.10
C ASP A 57 3.43 -30.29 -3.99
N ASN A 58 2.55 -31.25 -3.67
CA ASN A 58 1.14 -30.97 -3.43
C ASN A 58 0.93 -30.11 -2.17
N ASN A 59 1.71 -30.33 -1.11
CA ASN A 59 1.65 -29.49 0.10
C ASN A 59 2.14 -28.05 -0.17
N MET A 60 3.21 -27.89 -0.94
CA MET A 60 3.73 -26.58 -1.34
C MET A 60 2.74 -25.84 -2.24
N LYS A 61 2.16 -26.52 -3.23
CA LYS A 61 1.08 -25.97 -4.08
C LYS A 61 -0.13 -25.53 -3.25
N MET A 62 -0.50 -26.30 -2.22
CA MET A 62 -1.59 -25.95 -1.32
C MET A 62 -1.28 -24.72 -0.45
N LYS A 63 -0.05 -24.59 0.06
CA LYS A 63 0.38 -23.39 0.78
C LYS A 63 0.37 -22.15 -0.11
N LEU A 64 0.87 -22.27 -1.34
CA LEU A 64 0.84 -21.20 -2.35
C LEU A 64 -0.59 -20.78 -2.69
N PHE A 65 -1.48 -21.75 -2.91
CA PHE A 65 -2.90 -21.49 -3.16
C PHE A 65 -3.56 -20.74 -1.99
N ARG A 66 -3.28 -21.17 -0.76
CA ARG A 66 -3.81 -20.51 0.44
C ARG A 66 -3.31 -19.07 0.54
N LEU A 67 -2.01 -18.85 0.33
CA LEU A 67 -1.41 -17.52 0.36
C LEU A 67 -2.02 -16.61 -0.71
N MET A 68 -2.17 -17.11 -1.93
CA MET A 68 -2.82 -16.37 -3.01
C MET A 68 -4.28 -16.04 -2.66
N TYR A 69 -5.04 -17.01 -2.18
CA TYR A 69 -6.45 -16.81 -1.80
C TYR A 69 -6.58 -15.78 -0.67
N GLU A 70 -5.74 -15.86 0.36
CA GLU A 70 -5.72 -14.89 1.45
C GLU A 70 -5.30 -13.50 0.97
N THR A 71 -4.33 -13.40 0.07
CA THR A 71 -3.88 -12.13 -0.53
C THR A 71 -4.97 -11.48 -1.38
N VAL A 72 -5.66 -12.26 -2.21
CA VAL A 72 -6.80 -11.77 -3.01
C VAL A 72 -7.95 -11.34 -2.10
N ARG A 73 -8.26 -12.14 -1.08
CA ARG A 73 -9.31 -11.83 -0.09
C ARG A 73 -8.97 -10.58 0.72
N ASP A 74 -7.71 -10.39 1.12
CA ASP A 74 -7.26 -9.19 1.82
C ASP A 74 -7.34 -7.96 0.92
N SER A 75 -6.95 -8.10 -0.35
CA SER A 75 -7.08 -7.04 -1.35
C SER A 75 -8.54 -6.65 -1.57
N ASP A 76 -9.44 -7.62 -1.72
CA ASP A 76 -10.89 -7.38 -1.86
C ASP A 76 -11.48 -6.68 -0.62
N ARG A 77 -11.04 -7.05 0.60
CA ARG A 77 -11.42 -6.34 1.83
C ARG A 77 -10.93 -4.90 1.86
N LYS A 78 -9.70 -4.64 1.41
CA LYS A 78 -9.14 -3.28 1.32
C LYS A 78 -9.88 -2.43 0.29
N VAL A 79 -10.20 -3.00 -0.88
CA VAL A 79 -11.03 -2.35 -1.91
C VAL A 79 -12.40 -1.99 -1.33
N LYS A 80 -13.11 -2.94 -0.71
CA LYS A 80 -14.41 -2.67 -0.06
C LYS A 80 -14.32 -1.60 1.03
N ARG A 81 -13.24 -1.59 1.82
CA ARG A 81 -13.02 -0.56 2.83
C ARG A 81 -12.77 0.81 2.21
N ALA A 82 -12.02 0.88 1.11
CA ALA A 82 -11.81 2.10 0.36
C ALA A 82 -13.11 2.59 -0.31
N GLU A 83 -13.95 1.69 -0.82
CA GLU A 83 -15.28 2.01 -1.34
C GLU A 83 -16.22 2.52 -0.26
N LEU A 84 -16.21 1.91 0.94
CA LEU A 84 -16.95 2.41 2.09
C LEU A 84 -16.46 3.80 2.51
N ILE A 85 -15.15 4.01 2.60
CA ILE A 85 -14.59 5.35 2.88
C ILE A 85 -15.05 6.32 1.78
N LYS A 86 -14.97 5.93 0.51
CA LYS A 86 -15.45 6.74 -0.60
C LYS A 86 -16.94 7.07 -0.46
N SER A 87 -17.80 6.13 -0.11
CA SER A 87 -19.25 6.33 -0.01
C SER A 87 -19.68 7.09 1.25
N TYR A 88 -18.97 6.91 2.37
CA TYR A 88 -19.24 7.63 3.62
C TYR A 88 -18.69 9.06 3.58
N TYR A 89 -17.55 9.26 2.93
CA TYR A 89 -16.86 10.55 2.90
C TYR A 89 -16.99 11.30 1.58
N THR A 90 -17.87 10.88 0.67
CA THR A 90 -18.07 11.49 -0.65
C THR A 90 -18.34 13.01 -0.63
N ASN A 91 -18.64 13.60 0.54
CA ASN A 91 -18.80 15.04 0.76
C ASN A 91 -18.30 15.51 2.14
N TYR A 92 -17.39 14.76 2.80
CA TYR A 92 -16.90 15.16 4.12
C TYR A 92 -15.66 16.04 3.99
N SER A 93 -15.90 17.35 3.90
CA SER A 93 -14.85 18.38 3.90
C SER A 93 -13.87 18.18 5.06
N SER A 94 -14.33 17.71 6.23
CA SER A 94 -13.47 17.46 7.39
C SER A 94 -12.45 16.32 7.19
N PHE A 95 -12.83 15.27 6.46
CA PHE A 95 -11.90 14.18 6.14
C PHE A 95 -10.88 14.61 5.09
N GLU A 96 -11.31 15.30 4.04
CA GLU A 96 -10.43 15.86 3.01
C GLU A 96 -9.43 16.86 3.62
N ILE A 97 -9.92 17.77 4.47
CA ILE A 97 -9.06 18.73 5.19
C ILE A 97 -8.09 17.99 6.10
N GLY A 98 -8.54 16.98 6.85
CA GLY A 98 -7.67 16.17 7.72
C GLY A 98 -6.56 15.44 6.94
N TYR A 99 -6.89 14.91 5.76
CA TYR A 99 -5.92 14.27 4.87
C TYR A 99 -4.86 15.27 4.37
N ILE A 100 -5.30 16.45 3.90
CA ILE A 100 -4.39 17.51 3.45
C ILE A 100 -3.52 18.02 4.61
N LEU A 101 -4.08 18.13 5.82
CA LEU A 101 -3.34 18.53 7.02
C LEU A 101 -2.22 17.54 7.36
N GLY A 102 -2.46 16.24 7.16
CA GLY A 102 -1.44 15.20 7.29
C GLY A 102 -0.26 15.44 6.35
N ASP A 103 -0.53 15.68 5.06
CA ASP A 103 0.52 15.94 4.07
C ASP A 103 1.28 17.26 4.35
N ILE A 104 0.59 18.31 4.81
CA ILE A 104 1.24 19.55 5.28
C ILE A 104 2.21 19.25 6.43
N THR A 105 1.79 18.43 7.40
CA THR A 105 2.60 18.08 8.56
C THR A 105 3.87 17.32 8.15
N ASP A 106 3.74 16.35 7.24
CA ASP A 106 4.89 15.60 6.73
C ASP A 106 5.91 16.51 6.02
N LYS A 107 5.43 17.44 5.18
CA LYS A 107 6.32 18.42 4.52
C LYS A 107 6.96 19.39 5.50
N PHE A 108 6.23 19.82 6.53
CA PHE A 108 6.75 20.69 7.58
C PHE A 108 7.85 20.00 8.40
N ASN A 109 7.70 18.70 8.68
CA ASN A 109 8.74 17.91 9.33
C ASN A 109 10.02 17.86 8.49
N ILE A 110 9.89 17.65 7.17
CA ILE A 110 11.05 17.68 6.24
C ILE A 110 11.76 19.04 6.28
N ILE A 111 11.01 20.15 6.23
CA ILE A 111 11.58 21.51 6.34
C ILE A 111 12.33 21.67 7.66
N THR A 112 11.75 21.18 8.76
CA THR A 112 12.34 21.25 10.09
C THR A 112 13.66 20.46 10.15
N ASP A 113 13.69 19.24 9.62
CA ASP A 113 14.88 18.39 9.59
C ASP A 113 16.02 19.02 8.77
N ILE A 114 15.70 19.57 7.60
CA ILE A 114 16.67 20.30 6.77
C ILE A 114 17.18 21.53 7.54
N SER A 115 16.29 22.30 8.16
CA SER A 115 16.64 23.51 8.92
C SER A 115 17.57 23.20 10.10
N LEU A 116 17.29 22.12 10.83
CA LEU A 116 18.14 21.64 11.92
C LEU A 116 19.51 21.18 11.42
N THR A 117 19.54 20.52 10.26
CA THR A 117 20.79 20.08 9.63
C THR A 117 21.64 21.26 9.19
N VAL A 118 21.04 22.28 8.55
CA VAL A 118 21.70 23.53 8.17
C VAL A 118 22.25 24.23 9.41
N LYS A 119 21.48 24.34 10.49
CA LYS A 119 21.93 24.96 11.75
C LYS A 119 23.15 24.24 12.34
N ARG A 120 23.15 22.91 12.32
CA ARG A 120 24.24 22.09 12.85
C ARG A 120 25.52 22.22 12.02
N LEU A 121 25.40 22.26 10.70
CA LEU A 121 26.53 22.23 9.77
C LEU A 121 26.88 23.60 9.19
N TYR A 122 26.29 24.67 9.73
CA TYR A 122 26.34 26.02 9.17
C TYR A 122 27.76 26.53 8.86
N LYS A 123 28.72 26.23 9.73
CA LYS A 123 30.12 26.68 9.57
C LYS A 123 30.95 25.78 8.66
N THR A 124 30.52 24.54 8.46
CA THR A 124 31.29 23.49 7.79
C THR A 124 30.89 23.34 6.32
N TRP A 125 29.64 23.66 6.00
CA TRP A 125 29.12 23.62 4.64
C TRP A 125 29.63 24.79 3.81
N LYS A 126 29.81 24.56 2.51
CA LYS A 126 30.15 25.63 1.60
C LYS A 126 28.86 26.36 1.21
N PRO A 127 28.97 27.56 0.63
CA PRO A 127 27.81 28.35 0.22
C PRO A 127 26.82 27.61 -0.70
N VAL A 128 27.31 26.69 -1.54
CA VAL A 128 26.47 25.94 -2.48
C VAL A 128 25.52 24.98 -1.75
N GLU A 129 25.99 24.30 -0.70
CA GLU A 129 25.18 23.41 0.13
C GLU A 129 24.10 24.20 0.88
N HIS A 130 24.41 25.42 1.33
CA HIS A 130 23.41 26.32 1.91
C HIS A 130 22.32 26.70 0.91
N ILE A 131 22.71 27.11 -0.30
CA ILE A 131 21.76 27.47 -1.36
C ILE A 131 20.83 26.30 -1.67
N ASN A 132 21.37 25.09 -1.85
CA ASN A 132 20.56 23.90 -2.11
C ASN A 132 19.61 23.58 -0.95
N ALA A 133 20.06 23.69 0.29
CA ALA A 133 19.19 23.46 1.44
C ALA A 133 18.05 24.50 1.53
N TYR A 134 18.34 25.78 1.28
CA TYR A 134 17.31 26.82 1.23
C TYR A 134 16.35 26.64 0.06
N GLU A 135 16.84 26.20 -1.10
CA GLU A 135 16.00 25.84 -2.25
C GLU A 135 15.03 24.71 -1.90
N GLN A 136 15.50 23.65 -1.26
CA GLN A 136 14.64 22.55 -0.82
C GLN A 136 13.59 23.01 0.20
N ILE A 137 13.96 23.86 1.15
CA ILE A 137 13.01 24.46 2.10
C ILE A 137 11.96 25.29 1.36
N ALA A 138 12.37 26.14 0.42
CA ALA A 138 11.48 26.99 -0.36
C ALA A 138 10.49 26.15 -1.19
N ASN A 139 10.97 25.11 -1.88
CA ASN A 139 10.12 24.21 -2.66
C ASN A 139 9.05 23.55 -1.79
N LYS A 140 9.41 23.08 -0.59
CA LYS A 140 8.44 22.50 0.34
C LYS A 140 7.46 23.52 0.92
N ALA A 141 7.90 24.76 1.15
CA ALA A 141 7.02 25.84 1.58
C ALA A 141 5.98 26.21 0.51
N ILE A 142 6.37 26.20 -0.78
CA ILE A 142 5.45 26.41 -1.91
C ILE A 142 4.42 25.27 -1.97
N GLU A 143 4.85 24.01 -1.84
CA GLU A 143 3.93 22.86 -1.78
C GLU A 143 2.90 23.00 -0.64
N ILE A 144 3.34 23.41 0.56
CA ILE A 144 2.45 23.67 1.71
C ILE A 144 1.45 24.78 1.38
N THR A 145 1.88 25.85 0.72
CA THR A 145 1.00 26.96 0.33
C THR A 145 -0.13 26.47 -0.59
N HIS A 146 0.20 25.67 -1.60
CA HIS A 146 -0.82 25.08 -2.49
C HIS A 146 -1.79 24.15 -1.75
N LEU A 147 -1.31 23.40 -0.75
CA LEU A 147 -2.16 22.55 0.08
C LEU A 147 -3.12 23.37 0.96
N ILE A 148 -2.65 24.49 1.52
CA ILE A 148 -3.50 25.43 2.26
C ILE A 148 -4.56 26.03 1.34
N ASP A 149 -4.20 26.39 0.10
CA ASP A 149 -5.17 26.90 -0.88
C ASP A 149 -6.24 25.86 -1.22
N MET A 150 -5.89 24.58 -1.34
CA MET A 150 -6.86 23.51 -1.51
C MET A 150 -7.80 23.37 -0.31
N ILE A 151 -7.29 23.50 0.93
CA ILE A 151 -8.13 23.55 2.14
C ILE A 151 -9.12 24.72 2.06
N ASN A 152 -8.66 25.91 1.66
CA ASN A 152 -9.51 27.08 1.52
C ASN A 152 -10.61 26.86 0.47
N VAL A 153 -10.29 26.22 -0.66
CA VAL A 153 -11.28 25.86 -1.70
C VAL A 153 -12.31 24.85 -1.16
N ILE A 154 -11.87 23.84 -0.41
CA ILE A 154 -12.77 22.84 0.20
C ILE A 154 -13.66 23.50 1.26
N ASN A 155 -13.11 24.41 2.07
CA ASN A 155 -13.86 25.12 3.09
C ASN A 155 -14.90 26.07 2.47
N LYS A 156 -14.57 26.73 1.34
CA LYS A 156 -15.52 27.57 0.59
C LYS A 156 -16.64 26.76 -0.06
N ARG A 157 -16.42 25.49 -0.45
CA ARG A 157 -17.50 24.60 -0.94
C ARG A 157 -18.54 24.26 0.13
N ARG A 158 -18.23 24.48 1.41
CA ARG A 158 -19.12 24.22 2.55
C ARG A 158 -20.08 25.39 2.86
N LEU A 159 -19.74 26.60 2.43
CA LEU A 159 -20.56 27.81 2.55
C LEU A 159 -21.49 27.95 1.33
#